data_AF-A0A379VY79-F1
#
_entry.id   AF-A0A379VY79-F1
#
_cell.length_a   1.000
_cell.length_b   1.000
_cell.length_c   1.000
_cell.angle_alpha   90.00
_cell.angle_beta   90.00
_cell.angle_gamma   90.00
#
_symmetry.space_group_name_H-M   'P 1'
#
loop_
_entity.id
_entity.type
_entity.pdbx_description
1 polymer ?
#
loop_
_entity_poly.entity_id
_entity_poly.type
_entity_poly.pdbx_seq_one_letter_code
_entity_poly.pdbx_strand_id
1 'polypeptide(L)'
;MREKLKPYIKALMEETHKHNTPVMRPLFFEFPEQETSWAITDQYCFGPDLLIAPVMHEGMRERDVWLPEGETWTDLATGESYSGGQTLHYATPLNRIPVFIREGGQYRSLLNL
;
A
#
# COMPACT_ATOMS: atom_id res chain seq x y z
N MET A 1 8.55 -5.68 12.60
CA MET A 1 7.53 -5.05 11.73
C MET A 1 6.11 -5.56 12.03
N ARG A 2 5.82 -6.86 11.87
CA ARG A 2 4.46 -7.43 12.05
C ARG A 2 3.78 -7.10 13.39
N GLU A 3 4.52 -7.09 14.48
CA GLU A 3 4.01 -6.74 15.81
C GLU A 3 3.57 -5.28 15.91
N LYS A 4 4.31 -4.36 15.28
CA LYS A 4 3.96 -2.93 15.22
C LYS A 4 2.65 -2.69 14.44
N LEU A 5 2.31 -3.56 13.49
CA LEU A 5 1.07 -3.50 12.72
C LEU A 5 -0.16 -4.07 13.46
N LYS A 6 -0.02 -4.67 14.64
CA LYS A 6 -1.15 -5.28 15.35
C LYS A 6 -2.33 -4.31 15.61
N PRO A 7 -2.11 -3.05 16.07
CA PRO A 7 -3.21 -2.11 16.27
C PRO A 7 -3.97 -1.81 14.97
N TYR A 8 -3.23 -1.56 13.89
CA TYR A 8 -3.78 -1.34 12.55
C TYR A 8 -4.61 -2.53 12.07
N ILE A 9 -4.04 -3.74 12.14
CA ILE A 9 -4.73 -4.96 11.70
C ILE A 9 -5.99 -5.23 12.52
N LYS A 10 -5.98 -4.95 13.82
CA LYS A 10 -7.18 -5.08 14.66
C LYS A 10 -8.29 -4.15 14.18
N ALA A 11 -7.96 -2.88 13.86
CA ALA A 11 -8.93 -1.95 13.31
C ALA A 11 -9.49 -2.43 11.97
N LEU A 12 -8.65 -2.95 11.07
CA LEU A 12 -9.11 -3.54 9.81
C LEU A 12 -10.05 -4.73 10.02
N MET A 13 -9.75 -5.62 10.98
CA MET A 13 -10.60 -6.77 11.28
C MET A 13 -11.97 -6.34 11.84
N GLU A 14 -11.99 -5.30 12.67
CA GLU A 14 -13.24 -4.70 13.15
C GLU A 14 -14.04 -4.06 12.00
N GLU A 15 -13.38 -3.40 11.06
CA GLU A 15 -13.99 -2.84 9.86
C GLU A 15 -14.58 -3.93 8.96
N THR A 16 -13.81 -4.99 8.68
CA THR A 16 -14.26 -6.17 7.94
C THR A 16 -15.50 -6.80 8.56
N HIS A 17 -15.51 -6.97 9.89
CA HIS A 17 -16.66 -7.53 10.58
C HIS A 17 -17.93 -6.68 10.44
N LYS A 18 -17.79 -5.33 10.45
CA LYS A 18 -18.93 -4.41 10.42
C LYS A 18 -19.44 -4.12 9.00
N HIS A 19 -18.54 -4.04 8.03
CA HIS A 19 -18.83 -3.50 6.70
C HIS A 19 -18.50 -4.47 5.56
N ASN A 20 -18.03 -5.68 5.85
CA ASN A 20 -17.57 -6.67 4.86
C ASN A 20 -16.45 -6.14 3.96
N THR A 21 -15.71 -5.12 4.38
CA THR A 21 -14.56 -4.61 3.64
C THR A 21 -13.38 -5.59 3.77
N PRO A 22 -12.72 -6.00 2.68
CA PRO A 22 -11.62 -6.95 2.78
C PRO A 22 -10.39 -6.29 3.40
N VAL A 23 -9.55 -7.07 4.08
CA VAL A 23 -8.29 -6.59 4.67
C VAL A 23 -7.23 -6.34 3.58
N MET A 24 -7.12 -7.24 2.61
CA MET A 24 -6.34 -7.04 1.39
C MET A 24 -7.29 -6.61 0.28
N ARG A 25 -7.05 -5.43 -0.29
CA ARG A 25 -7.96 -4.75 -1.21
C ARG A 25 -7.25 -4.58 -2.56
N PRO A 26 -7.87 -4.98 -3.68
CA PRO A 26 -7.35 -4.60 -4.99
C PRO A 26 -7.39 -3.07 -5.12
N LEU A 27 -6.53 -2.47 -5.95
CA LEU A 27 -6.43 -1.01 -6.01
C LEU A 27 -7.75 -0.33 -6.39
N PHE A 28 -8.52 -0.92 -7.31
CA PHE A 28 -9.83 -0.39 -7.70
C PHE A 28 -10.85 -0.33 -6.57
N PHE A 29 -10.65 -1.09 -5.48
CA PHE A 29 -11.52 -1.01 -4.31
C PHE A 29 -11.38 0.34 -3.59
N GLU A 30 -10.16 0.87 -3.55
CA GLU A 30 -9.84 2.17 -2.92
C GLU A 30 -9.89 3.34 -3.91
N PHE A 31 -9.60 3.09 -5.18
CA PHE A 31 -9.44 4.11 -6.21
C PHE A 31 -10.28 3.81 -7.47
N PRO A 32 -11.59 3.53 -7.36
CA PRO A 32 -12.41 3.03 -8.47
C PRO A 32 -12.48 3.98 -9.67
N GLU A 33 -12.33 5.29 -9.44
CA GLU A 33 -12.38 6.32 -10.47
C GLU A 33 -11.10 6.41 -11.31
N GLN A 34 -10.00 5.80 -10.86
CA GLN A 34 -8.72 5.81 -11.56
C GLN A 34 -8.62 4.53 -12.40
N GLU A 35 -8.71 4.66 -13.73
CA GLU A 35 -8.73 3.52 -14.67
C GLU A 35 -7.56 2.55 -14.46
N THR A 36 -6.36 3.07 -14.18
CA THR A 36 -5.14 2.28 -13.92
C THR A 36 -5.32 1.29 -12.77
N SER A 37 -6.13 1.62 -11.76
CA SER A 37 -6.37 0.77 -10.58
C SER A 37 -7.06 -0.57 -10.92
N TRP A 38 -7.80 -0.62 -12.04
CA TRP A 38 -8.49 -1.83 -12.51
C TRP A 38 -7.56 -2.78 -13.27
N ALA A 39 -6.47 -2.26 -13.84
CA ALA A 39 -5.51 -3.03 -14.63
C ALA A 39 -4.39 -3.66 -13.79
N ILE A 40 -4.07 -3.07 -12.63
CA ILE A 40 -2.98 -3.53 -11.78
C ILE A 40 -3.42 -4.76 -10.97
N THR A 41 -2.63 -5.83 -11.08
CA THR A 41 -2.90 -7.13 -10.42
C THR A 41 -1.80 -7.56 -9.46
N ASP A 42 -0.68 -6.86 -9.42
CA ASP A 42 0.53 -7.19 -8.65
C ASP A 42 0.87 -6.12 -7.59
N GLN A 43 -0.08 -5.23 -7.31
CA GLN A 43 -0.11 -4.33 -6.16
C GLN A 43 -1.45 -4.45 -5.47
N TYR A 44 -1.48 -4.18 -4.17
CA TYR A 44 -2.71 -4.15 -3.39
C TYR A 44 -2.63 -3.14 -2.26
N CYS A 45 -3.80 -2.70 -1.79
CA CYS A 45 -3.91 -1.95 -0.55
C CYS A 45 -4.13 -2.91 0.61
N PHE A 46 -3.30 -2.81 1.65
CA PHE A 46 -3.53 -3.50 2.91
C PHE A 46 -4.28 -2.55 3.84
N GLY A 47 -5.60 -2.68 3.87
CA GLY A 47 -6.50 -1.65 4.38
C GLY A 47 -6.42 -0.35 3.55
N PRO A 48 -6.94 0.77 4.06
CA PRO A 48 -7.00 2.03 3.30
C PRO A 48 -5.67 2.82 3.28
N ASP A 49 -4.66 2.38 4.04
CA ASP A 49 -3.52 3.24 4.41
C ASP A 49 -2.16 2.75 3.90
N LEU A 50 -2.07 1.49 3.48
CA LEU A 50 -0.82 0.90 3.02
C LEU A 50 -0.98 0.39 1.61
N LEU A 51 -0.12 0.84 0.69
CA LEU A 51 0.04 0.26 -0.63
C LEU A 51 1.26 -0.67 -0.62
N ILE A 52 1.09 -1.89 -1.10
CA ILE A 52 2.11 -2.94 -1.12
C ILE A 52 2.27 -3.46 -2.55
N ALA A 53 3.52 -3.56 -3.00
CA ALA A 53 3.87 -4.04 -4.34
C ALA A 53 4.90 -5.19 -4.25
N PRO A 54 4.48 -6.43 -3.93
CA PRO A 54 5.42 -7.52 -3.64
C PRO A 54 6.39 -7.84 -4.79
N VAL A 55 7.58 -8.38 -4.48
CA VAL A 55 8.49 -8.90 -5.51
C VAL A 55 8.03 -10.31 -5.90
N MET A 56 7.58 -10.49 -7.14
CA MET A 56 6.87 -11.70 -7.58
C MET A 56 7.75 -12.75 -8.26
N HIS A 57 9.00 -12.40 -8.60
CA HIS A 57 9.90 -13.27 -9.36
C HIS A 57 11.29 -13.35 -8.70
N GLU A 58 11.90 -14.54 -8.80
CA GLU A 58 13.28 -14.74 -8.37
C GLU A 58 14.23 -13.81 -9.12
N GLY A 59 15.23 -13.26 -8.41
CA GLY A 59 16.25 -12.40 -9.02
C GLY A 59 15.79 -10.98 -9.35
N MET A 60 14.50 -10.64 -9.27
CA MET A 60 14.01 -9.27 -9.42
C MET A 60 14.62 -8.35 -8.34
N ARG A 61 15.21 -7.23 -8.76
CA ARG A 61 15.89 -6.24 -7.89
C ARG A 61 15.40 -4.82 -8.10
N GLU A 62 14.45 -4.63 -9.00
CA GLU A 62 13.73 -3.41 -9.26
C GLU A 62 12.34 -3.78 -9.76
N ARG A 63 11.36 -2.91 -9.56
CA ARG A 63 10.04 -3.01 -10.19
C ARG A 63 9.39 -1.65 -10.28
N ASP A 64 8.45 -1.54 -11.19
CA ASP A 64 7.57 -0.39 -11.26
C ASP A 64 6.49 -0.48 -10.18
N VAL A 65 6.19 0.67 -9.57
CA VAL A 65 5.14 0.82 -8.57
C VAL A 65 4.31 2.05 -8.90
N TRP A 66 3.06 1.85 -9.28
CA TRP A 66 2.12 2.93 -9.49
C TRP A 66 1.55 3.43 -8.15
N LEU A 67 1.59 4.74 -7.95
CA LEU A 67 1.02 5.44 -6.81
C LEU A 67 -0.28 6.13 -7.24
N PRO A 68 -1.44 5.76 -6.67
CA PRO A 68 -2.73 6.38 -6.98
C PRO A 68 -2.70 7.90 -6.79
N GLU A 69 -3.36 8.66 -7.67
CA GLU A 69 -3.44 10.12 -7.61
C GLU A 69 -4.30 10.64 -6.46
N GLY A 70 -4.15 11.94 -6.16
CA GLY A 70 -4.91 12.65 -5.13
C GLY A 70 -4.32 12.58 -3.72
N GLU A 71 -3.26 11.81 -3.52
CA GLU A 71 -2.68 11.52 -2.21
C GLU A 71 -1.17 11.73 -2.17
N THR A 72 -0.62 11.81 -0.95
CA THR A 72 0.83 11.71 -0.72
C THR A 72 1.15 10.34 -0.14
N TRP A 73 2.18 9.71 -0.69
CA TRP A 73 2.60 8.36 -0.36
C TRP A 73 4.03 8.40 0.18
N THR A 74 4.21 8.00 1.43
CA THR A 74 5.52 7.94 2.08
C THR A 74 6.07 6.54 2.02
N ASP A 75 7.23 6.36 1.41
CA ASP A 75 7.96 5.09 1.41
C ASP A 75 8.36 4.73 2.85
N LEU A 76 7.86 3.60 3.32
CA LEU A 76 8.11 3.10 4.67
C LEU A 76 9.61 2.88 4.95
N ALA A 77 10.40 2.57 3.93
CA ALA A 77 11.79 2.17 4.10
C ALA A 77 12.78 3.34 4.04
N THR A 78 12.43 4.43 3.35
CA THR A 78 13.28 5.62 3.19
C THR A 78 12.75 6.84 3.93
N GLY A 79 11.44 6.88 4.20
CA GLY A 79 10.75 8.07 4.73
C GLY A 79 10.52 9.15 3.68
N GLU A 80 10.89 8.92 2.41
CA GLU A 80 10.65 9.86 1.32
C GLU A 80 9.16 9.85 0.93
N SER A 81 8.61 11.05 0.71
CA SER A 81 7.22 11.22 0.30
C SER A 81 7.13 11.56 -1.19
N TYR A 82 6.20 10.92 -1.87
CA TYR A 82 5.91 11.12 -3.28
C TYR A 82 4.45 11.55 -3.46
N SER A 83 4.21 12.48 -4.36
CA SER A 83 2.84 12.75 -4.81
C SER A 83 2.29 11.54 -5.58
N GLY A 84 1.00 11.28 -5.47
CA GLY A 84 0.31 10.28 -6.29
C GLY A 84 0.26 10.64 -7.77
N GLY A 85 -0.31 9.75 -8.59
CA GLY A 85 -0.51 9.94 -10.02
C GLY A 85 0.74 9.65 -10.86
N GLN A 86 1.69 8.89 -10.30
CA GLN A 86 2.94 8.57 -10.96
C GLN A 86 3.32 7.10 -10.76
N THR A 87 4.18 6.61 -11.65
CA THR A 87 4.82 5.30 -11.51
C THR A 87 6.27 5.50 -11.13
N LEU A 88 6.68 4.92 -10.01
CA LEU A 88 8.05 4.92 -9.53
C LEU A 88 8.78 3.70 -10.04
N HIS A 89 10.01 3.87 -10.52
CA HIS A 89 10.94 2.78 -10.74
C HIS A 89 11.70 2.51 -9.42
N TYR A 90 11.31 1.45 -8.70
CA TYR A 90 11.68 1.24 -7.31
C TYR A 90 12.67 0.09 -7.14
N ALA A 91 13.78 0.33 -6.42
CA ALA A 91 14.78 -0.69 -6.11
C ALA A 91 14.31 -1.67 -5.02
N THR A 92 14.41 -2.96 -5.29
CA THR A 92 13.96 -4.06 -4.42
C THR A 92 15.11 -5.01 -4.05
N PRO A 93 16.05 -4.58 -3.18
CA PRO A 93 17.05 -5.51 -2.63
C PRO A 93 16.35 -6.62 -1.85
N LEU A 94 17.02 -7.77 -1.69
CA LEU A 94 16.42 -9.01 -1.17
C LEU A 94 15.63 -8.85 0.16
N ASN A 95 16.02 -7.92 1.02
CA ASN A 95 15.42 -7.68 2.32
C ASN A 95 14.31 -6.61 2.33
N ARG A 96 13.85 -6.14 1.16
CA ARG A 96 12.90 -5.06 1.04
C ARG A 96 11.91 -5.29 -0.10
N ILE A 97 10.65 -5.02 0.19
CA ILE A 97 9.61 -4.83 -0.83
C ILE A 97 9.12 -3.37 -0.76
N PRO A 98 8.61 -2.79 -1.85
CA PRO A 98 7.97 -1.50 -1.84
C PRO A 98 6.71 -1.52 -0.97
N VAL A 99 6.69 -0.64 0.04
CA VAL A 99 5.55 -0.41 0.93
C VAL A 99 5.42 1.08 1.13
N PHE A 100 4.25 1.63 0.83
CA PHE A 100 3.97 3.05 0.93
C PHE A 100 2.83 3.31 1.90
N ILE A 101 3.00 4.31 2.74
CA ILE A 101 2.00 4.80 3.67
C ILE A 101 1.24 5.95 3.00
N ARG A 102 -0.07 5.87 2.92
CA ARG A 102 -0.95 6.96 2.51
C ARG A 102 -1.04 7.97 3.66
N GLU A 103 -0.61 9.21 3.43
CA GLU A 103 -0.62 10.23 4.49
C GLU A 103 -2.05 10.63 4.91
N GLY A 104 -2.99 10.64 3.96
CA GLY A 104 -4.42 10.84 4.23
C GLY A 104 -5.17 9.60 4.75
N GLY A 105 -4.45 8.52 5.09
CA GLY A 105 -5.04 7.24 5.49
C GLY A 105 -5.90 7.32 6.77
N GLN A 106 -7.02 6.60 6.75
CA GLN A 106 -8.03 6.59 7.82
C GLN A 106 -7.48 6.16 9.19
N TYR A 107 -6.57 5.19 9.21
CA TYR A 107 -5.97 4.63 10.43
C TYR A 107 -4.46 4.91 10.50
N ARG A 108 -3.98 5.94 9.79
CA ARG A 108 -2.56 6.34 9.72
C ARG A 108 -1.91 6.48 11.10
N SER A 109 -2.67 6.95 12.08
CA SER A 109 -2.24 7.12 13.47
C SER A 109 -1.98 5.80 14.22
N LEU A 110 -2.52 4.68 13.72
CA LEU A 110 -2.28 3.33 14.27
C LEU A 110 -1.01 2.69 13.69
N LEU A 111 -0.48 3.25 12.60
CA LEU A 111 0.79 2.84 12.00
C LEU A 111 1.94 3.51 12.76
N ASN A 112 2.34 2.87 13.87
CA ASN A 112 3.53 3.23 14.67
C ASN A 112 4.83 2.79 13.95
N LEU A 113 4.96 3.15 12.68
CA LEU A 113 6.03 2.73 11.78
C LEU A 113 7.03 3.86 11.55
#